data_AF-A0A1F4APB3-F1
#
_entry.id   AF-A0A1F4APB3-F1
#
_cell.length_a   1.000
_cell.length_b   1.000
_cell.length_c   1.000
_cell.angle_alpha   90.00
_cell.angle_beta   90.00
_cell.angle_gamma   90.00
#
_symmetry.space_group_name_H-M   'P 1'
#
loop_
_entity.id
_entity.type
_entity.pdbx_description
1 polymer ?
#
loop_
_entity_poly.entity_id
_entity_poly.type
_entity_poly.pdbx_seq_one_letter_code
_entity_poly.pdbx_strand_id
1 'polypeptide(L)'
;MAKAKAGKRATGDLAQIPAALLRDELRQREQRATALVRRYERLMERAAALRAEIQAAGGAIRGSSDTRARNETSLVEALARALSGKPLSVDEATNAVLAAGYRSASPEFRKIVNITLSRSDRFEQVERGRYTAKEDAWRRFAAAEVRIYRSGRLALRLRAGAHAAATVG
;
A
#
# COMPACT_ATOMS: atom_id res chain seq x y z
N MET A 1 -34.38 30.52 38.76
CA MET A 1 -33.73 29.46 37.95
C MET A 1 -32.31 29.25 38.49
N ALA A 2 -32.09 28.17 39.24
CA ALA A 2 -30.87 27.93 39.99
C ALA A 2 -29.76 27.33 39.11
N LYS A 3 -28.59 27.99 39.08
CA LYS A 3 -27.38 27.48 38.42
C LYS A 3 -26.78 26.35 39.25
N ALA A 4 -26.64 25.15 38.67
CA ALA A 4 -25.97 24.03 39.31
C ALA A 4 -24.45 24.28 39.41
N LYS A 5 -23.93 24.16 40.63
CA LYS A 5 -22.51 24.32 40.99
C LYS A 5 -21.73 23.10 40.47
N ALA A 6 -20.77 23.32 39.57
CA ALA A 6 -19.85 22.27 39.12
C ALA A 6 -18.98 21.80 40.29
N GLY A 7 -19.14 20.53 40.68
CA GLY A 7 -18.35 19.91 41.74
C GLY A 7 -16.86 19.82 41.38
N LYS A 8 -16.02 20.38 42.24
CA LYS A 8 -14.56 20.31 42.20
C LYS A 8 -14.13 18.83 42.26
N ARG A 9 -13.51 18.29 41.20
CA ARG A 9 -12.99 16.91 41.20
C ARG A 9 -11.86 16.80 42.21
N ALA A 10 -12.06 16.02 43.26
CA ALA A 10 -11.04 15.75 44.26
C ALA A 10 -9.87 14.99 43.61
N THR A 11 -8.74 15.67 43.43
CA THR A 11 -7.44 15.03 43.20
C THR A 11 -6.94 14.51 44.55
N GLY A 12 -7.52 13.40 45.00
CA GLY A 12 -7.04 12.66 46.16
C GLY A 12 -5.82 11.81 45.78
N ASP A 13 -4.88 11.71 46.70
CA ASP A 13 -3.69 10.85 46.59
C ASP A 13 -4.10 9.40 46.29
N LEU A 14 -3.49 8.77 45.27
CA LEU A 14 -3.85 7.43 44.81
C LEU A 14 -3.70 6.37 45.91
N ALA A 15 -2.83 6.64 46.89
CA ALA A 15 -2.63 5.80 48.06
C ALA A 15 -3.86 5.69 48.99
N GLN A 16 -4.82 6.63 48.90
CA GLN A 16 -5.99 6.68 49.76
C GLN A 16 -7.25 6.06 49.13
N ILE A 17 -7.20 5.64 47.86
CA ILE A 17 -8.35 5.02 47.19
C ILE A 17 -8.31 3.51 47.44
N PRO A 18 -9.36 2.91 48.04
CA PRO A 18 -9.47 1.46 48.18
C PRO A 18 -9.28 0.74 46.83
N ALA A 19 -8.42 -0.28 46.80
CA ALA A 19 -8.13 -1.05 45.59
C ALA A 19 -9.38 -1.68 44.95
N ALA A 20 -10.42 -1.97 45.74
CA ALA A 20 -11.72 -2.45 45.26
C ALA A 20 -12.41 -1.41 44.35
N LEU A 21 -12.41 -0.13 44.74
CA LEU A 21 -13.01 0.95 43.93
C LEU A 21 -12.26 1.14 42.61
N LEU A 22 -10.94 0.99 42.62
CA LEU A 22 -10.14 1.05 41.39
C LEU A 22 -10.47 -0.11 40.44
N ARG A 23 -10.67 -1.33 40.96
CA ARG A 23 -11.08 -2.50 40.17
C ARG A 23 -12.48 -2.32 39.58
N ASP A 24 -13.41 -1.76 40.34
CA ASP A 24 -14.77 -1.49 39.87
C ASP A 24 -14.79 -0.42 38.79
N GLU A 25 -14.02 0.66 38.95
CA GLU A 25 -13.87 1.71 37.92
C GLU A 25 -13.21 1.16 36.65
N LEU A 26 -12.19 0.31 36.77
CA LEU A 26 -11.59 -0.37 35.61
C LEU A 26 -12.62 -1.24 34.87
N ARG A 27 -13.39 -2.05 35.60
CA ARG A 27 -14.46 -2.88 35.01
C ARG A 27 -15.51 -2.02 34.29
N GLN A 28 -15.90 -0.89 34.89
CA GLN A 28 -16.85 0.03 34.24
C GLN A 28 -16.29 0.64 32.96
N ARG A 29 -15.00 1.03 32.95
CA ARG A 29 -14.33 1.57 31.76
C ARG A 29 -14.20 0.52 30.66
N GLU A 30 -13.83 -0.70 31.00
CA GLU A 30 -13.75 -1.81 30.05
C GLU A 30 -15.11 -2.06 29.39
N GLN A 31 -16.18 -2.15 30.17
CA GLN A 31 -17.54 -2.34 29.65
C GLN A 31 -17.97 -1.19 28.71
N ARG A 32 -17.69 0.06 29.11
CA ARG A 32 -17.97 1.24 28.26
C ARG A 32 -17.16 1.21 26.98
N ALA A 33 -15.88 0.85 27.05
CA ALA A 33 -15.02 0.74 25.88
C ALA A 33 -15.54 -0.33 24.91
N THR A 34 -15.90 -1.52 25.41
CA THR A 34 -16.49 -2.58 24.59
C THR A 34 -17.79 -2.12 23.92
N ALA A 35 -18.66 -1.41 24.65
CA ALA A 35 -19.89 -0.86 24.07
C ALA A 35 -19.62 0.18 22.97
N LEU A 36 -18.61 1.03 23.16
CA LEU A 36 -18.18 2.02 22.17
C LEU A 36 -17.59 1.35 20.92
N VAL A 37 -16.76 0.31 21.07
CA VAL A 37 -16.21 -0.46 19.95
C VAL A 37 -17.35 -1.08 19.12
N ARG A 38 -18.31 -1.75 19.76
CA ARG A 38 -19.48 -2.31 19.05
C ARG A 38 -20.33 -1.25 18.35
N ARG A 39 -20.40 -0.03 18.91
CA ARG A 39 -21.09 1.09 18.26
C ARG A 39 -20.30 1.59 17.06
N TYR A 40 -18.98 1.69 17.18
CA TYR A 40 -18.08 2.07 16.09
C TYR A 40 -18.19 1.09 14.92
N GLU A 41 -18.13 -0.22 15.17
CA GLU A 41 -18.26 -1.27 14.15
C GLU A 41 -19.57 -1.13 13.36
N ARG A 42 -20.70 -1.01 14.06
CA ARG A 42 -22.02 -0.80 13.43
C ARG A 42 -22.10 0.49 12.60
N LEU A 43 -21.43 1.56 13.03
CA LEU A 43 -21.37 2.80 12.26
C LEU A 43 -20.49 2.65 11.02
N MET A 44 -19.41 1.90 11.10
CA MET A 44 -18.53 1.62 9.95
C MET A 44 -19.25 0.77 8.90
N GLU A 45 -20.01 -0.25 9.30
CA GLU A 45 -20.85 -1.04 8.38
C GLU A 45 -21.88 -0.17 7.66
N ARG A 46 -22.60 0.68 8.40
CA ARG A 46 -23.57 1.62 7.81
C ARG A 46 -22.91 2.63 6.87
N ALA A 47 -21.74 3.15 7.25
CA ALA A 47 -20.98 4.07 6.42
C ALA A 47 -20.49 3.40 5.12
N ALA A 48 -20.16 2.10 5.17
CA ALA A 48 -19.79 1.32 4.00
C ALA A 48 -21.00 1.09 3.07
N ALA A 49 -22.16 0.72 3.62
CA ALA A 49 -23.39 0.57 2.85
C ALA A 49 -23.78 1.88 2.14
N LEU A 50 -23.77 3.00 2.87
CA LEU A 50 -24.07 4.32 2.30
C LEU A 50 -23.07 4.73 1.20
N ARG A 51 -21.79 4.37 1.35
CA ARG A 51 -20.79 4.58 0.29
C ARG A 51 -21.12 3.80 -0.97
N ALA A 52 -21.52 2.54 -0.85
CA ALA A 52 -21.92 1.71 -1.99
C ALA A 52 -23.15 2.30 -2.71
N GLU A 53 -24.14 2.80 -1.97
CA GLU A 53 -25.30 3.50 -2.54
C GLU A 53 -24.90 4.76 -3.30
N ILE A 54 -24.03 5.60 -2.71
CA ILE A 54 -23.51 6.82 -3.36
C ILE A 54 -22.77 6.46 -4.65
N GLN A 55 -21.95 5.42 -4.64
CA GLN A 55 -21.24 4.94 -5.82
C GLN A 55 -22.20 4.41 -6.90
N ALA A 56 -23.22 3.64 -6.52
CA ALA A 56 -24.24 3.15 -7.44
C ALA A 56 -25.04 4.30 -8.09
N ALA A 57 -25.24 5.39 -7.37
CA ALA A 57 -25.85 6.63 -7.88
C ALA A 57 -24.88 7.50 -8.70
N GLY A 58 -23.64 7.07 -8.93
CA GLY A 58 -22.62 7.83 -9.68
C GLY A 58 -21.98 8.98 -8.90
N GLY A 59 -22.23 9.08 -7.59
CA GLY A 59 -21.63 10.06 -6.71
C GLY A 59 -20.27 9.63 -6.17
N ALA A 60 -19.44 10.61 -5.78
CA ALA A 60 -18.18 10.37 -5.08
C ALA A 60 -18.13 11.19 -3.79
N ILE A 61 -17.83 10.54 -2.66
CA ILE A 61 -17.60 11.25 -1.40
C ILE A 61 -16.23 11.93 -1.48
N ARG A 62 -16.18 13.26 -1.46
CA ARG A 62 -14.92 14.02 -1.41
C ARG A 62 -14.14 13.62 -0.15
N GLY A 63 -12.88 13.22 -0.32
CA GLY A 63 -12.03 12.75 0.77
C GLY A 63 -12.26 11.29 1.21
N SER A 64 -13.29 10.62 0.69
CA SER A 64 -13.28 9.17 0.63
C SER A 64 -12.26 8.77 -0.41
N SER A 65 -11.05 8.45 0.04
CA SER A 65 -10.10 7.70 -0.77
C SER A 65 -10.80 6.40 -1.17
N ASP A 66 -11.45 6.43 -2.34
CA ASP A 66 -11.64 5.27 -3.17
C ASP A 66 -10.34 4.48 -3.09
N THR A 67 -10.46 3.22 -2.66
CA THR A 67 -9.39 2.50 -1.97
C THR A 67 -8.22 2.38 -2.93
N ARG A 68 -7.23 3.29 -2.82
CA ARG A 68 -6.05 3.27 -3.70
C ARG A 68 -5.49 1.86 -3.62
N ALA A 69 -5.33 1.23 -4.78
CA ALA A 69 -4.76 -0.10 -4.86
C ALA A 69 -3.43 -0.09 -4.07
N ARG A 70 -3.37 -0.91 -3.02
CA ARG A 70 -2.16 -1.06 -2.21
C ARG A 70 -1.25 -2.02 -2.95
N ASN A 71 -0.23 -1.47 -3.61
CA ASN A 71 0.81 -2.23 -4.29
C ASN A 71 2.03 -2.36 -3.38
N GLU A 72 2.67 -3.53 -3.40
CA GLU A 72 3.88 -3.80 -2.62
C GLU A 72 5.08 -2.99 -3.12
N THR A 73 5.08 -2.65 -4.41
CA THR A 73 6.14 -1.86 -5.07
C THR A 73 5.56 -0.64 -5.77
N SER A 74 6.39 0.39 -5.94
CA SER A 74 6.01 1.56 -6.74
C SER A 74 5.84 1.19 -8.22
N LEU A 75 5.09 2.01 -8.97
CA LEU A 75 4.92 1.80 -10.42
C LEU A 75 6.25 1.84 -11.17
N VAL A 76 7.16 2.74 -10.75
CA VAL A 76 8.49 2.90 -11.35
C VAL A 76 9.33 1.65 -11.14
N GLU A 77 9.27 1.04 -9.95
CA GLU A 77 9.98 -0.21 -9.66
C GLU A 77 9.41 -1.39 -10.45
N ALA A 78 8.07 -1.50 -10.51
CA ALA A 78 7.43 -2.54 -11.31
C ALA A 78 7.78 -2.43 -12.79
N LEU A 79 7.78 -1.20 -13.35
CA LEU A 79 8.20 -0.94 -14.72
C LEU A 79 9.68 -1.22 -14.96
N ALA A 80 10.57 -0.85 -14.01
CA ALA A 80 12.01 -1.14 -14.13
C ALA A 80 12.31 -2.64 -14.17
N ARG A 81 11.55 -3.44 -13.40
CA ARG A 81 11.64 -4.92 -13.46
C ARG A 81 11.07 -5.47 -14.77
N ALA A 82 9.94 -4.94 -15.24
CA ALA A 82 9.33 -5.39 -16.49
C ALA A 82 10.19 -5.07 -17.74
N LEU A 83 10.89 -3.93 -17.72
CA LEU A 83 11.69 -3.41 -18.82
C LEU A 83 13.18 -3.78 -18.74
N SER A 84 13.57 -4.62 -17.77
CA SER A 84 14.98 -5.00 -17.62
C SER A 84 15.42 -5.89 -18.78
N GLY A 85 16.32 -5.37 -19.62
CA GLY A 85 16.97 -6.11 -20.69
C GLY A 85 16.16 -6.29 -21.98
N LYS A 86 14.96 -5.71 -22.08
CA LYS A 86 14.15 -5.76 -23.31
C LYS A 86 13.34 -4.47 -23.52
N PRO A 87 13.39 -3.86 -24.73
CA PRO A 87 12.57 -2.70 -25.04
C PRO A 87 11.11 -3.11 -25.26
N LEU A 88 10.20 -2.61 -24.44
CA LEU A 88 8.76 -2.88 -24.57
C LEU A 88 8.01 -1.61 -25.00
N SER A 89 6.90 -1.83 -25.71
CA SER A 89 5.89 -0.79 -25.94
C SER A 89 5.14 -0.47 -24.65
N VAL A 90 4.43 0.67 -24.64
CA VAL A 90 3.59 1.08 -23.50
C VAL A 90 2.54 0.00 -23.15
N ASP A 91 1.99 -0.67 -24.16
CA ASP A 91 0.97 -1.71 -23.97
C ASP A 91 1.55 -2.98 -23.36
N GLU A 92 2.70 -3.42 -23.89
CA GLU A 92 3.44 -4.56 -23.34
C GLU A 92 3.90 -4.29 -21.90
N ALA A 93 4.41 -3.08 -21.60
CA ALA A 93 4.81 -2.69 -20.27
C ALA A 93 3.63 -2.65 -19.29
N THR A 94 2.47 -2.17 -19.74
CA THR A 94 1.24 -2.15 -18.94
C THR A 94 0.83 -3.57 -18.56
N ASN A 95 0.80 -4.48 -19.53
CA ASN A 95 0.44 -5.88 -19.31
C ASN A 95 1.47 -6.60 -18.43
N ALA A 96 2.77 -6.36 -18.66
CA ALA A 96 3.84 -6.96 -17.87
C ALA A 96 3.77 -6.56 -16.39
N VAL A 97 3.45 -5.29 -16.10
CA VAL A 97 3.32 -4.78 -14.73
C VAL A 97 2.09 -5.38 -14.04
N LEU A 98 0.95 -5.49 -14.73
CA LEU A 98 -0.24 -6.15 -14.19
C LEU A 98 0.00 -7.65 -13.96
N ALA A 99 0.66 -8.34 -14.90
CA ALA A 99 1.02 -9.75 -14.78
C ALA A 99 2.01 -10.01 -13.63
N ALA A 100 2.89 -9.05 -13.33
CA ALA A 100 3.79 -9.08 -12.18
C ALA A 100 3.08 -8.81 -10.84
N GLY A 101 1.76 -8.63 -10.83
CA GLY A 101 0.95 -8.48 -9.63
C GLY A 101 0.64 -7.04 -9.22
N TYR A 102 1.03 -6.04 -10.02
CA TYR A 102 0.63 -4.66 -9.79
C TYR A 102 -0.88 -4.51 -10.02
N ARG A 103 -1.58 -3.89 -9.07
CA ARG A 103 -3.03 -3.68 -9.15
C ARG A 103 -3.31 -2.22 -9.45
N SER A 104 -4.18 -1.98 -10.43
CA SER A 104 -4.72 -0.65 -10.74
C SER A 104 -6.19 -0.79 -11.09
N ALA A 105 -7.03 0.05 -10.47
CA ALA A 105 -8.45 0.18 -10.81
C ALA A 105 -8.71 1.35 -11.78
N SER A 106 -7.66 2.06 -12.20
CA SER A 106 -7.80 3.25 -13.05
C SER A 106 -8.03 2.85 -14.51
N PRO A 107 -9.10 3.33 -15.18
CA PRO A 107 -9.28 3.12 -16.62
C PRO A 107 -8.18 3.81 -17.45
N GLU A 108 -7.53 4.84 -16.89
CA GLU A 108 -6.44 5.59 -17.52
C GLU A 108 -5.05 5.01 -17.20
N PHE A 109 -4.96 3.75 -16.75
CA PHE A 109 -3.70 3.17 -16.29
C PHE A 109 -2.60 3.18 -17.36
N ARG A 110 -2.94 2.86 -18.62
CA ARG A 110 -2.01 2.97 -19.76
C ARG A 110 -1.42 4.37 -19.90
N LYS A 111 -2.24 5.42 -19.73
CA LYS A 111 -1.79 6.81 -19.80
C LYS A 111 -0.84 7.16 -18.66
N ILE A 112 -1.12 6.66 -17.45
CA ILE A 112 -0.24 6.81 -16.29
C ILE A 112 1.12 6.13 -16.55
N VAL A 113 1.11 4.93 -17.12
CA VAL A 113 2.34 4.22 -17.52
C VAL A 113 3.14 5.04 -18.53
N ASN A 114 2.50 5.53 -19.59
CA ASN A 114 3.16 6.36 -20.60
C ASN A 114 3.79 7.63 -20.03
N ILE A 115 3.05 8.34 -19.16
CA ILE A 115 3.55 9.53 -18.47
C ILE A 115 4.76 9.18 -17.59
N THR A 116 4.71 8.04 -16.90
CA THR A 116 5.79 7.58 -16.03
C THR A 116 7.05 7.24 -16.83
N LEU A 117 6.89 6.53 -17.96
CA LEU A 117 8.00 6.18 -18.86
C LEU A 117 8.62 7.43 -19.50
N SER A 118 7.82 8.44 -19.83
CA SER A 118 8.30 9.66 -20.49
C SER A 118 8.91 10.68 -19.53
N ARG A 119 8.50 10.70 -18.25
CA ARG A 119 8.95 11.69 -17.26
C ARG A 119 10.05 11.22 -16.32
N SER A 120 10.22 9.91 -16.15
CA SER A 120 11.25 9.39 -15.27
C SER A 120 12.60 9.33 -15.99
N ASP A 121 13.63 9.78 -15.28
CA ASP A 121 15.04 9.68 -15.65
C ASP A 121 15.56 8.23 -15.75
N ARG A 122 14.81 7.26 -15.20
CA ARG A 122 15.17 5.83 -15.11
C ARG A 122 14.87 5.03 -16.37
N PHE A 123 14.12 5.60 -17.31
CA PHE A 123 13.79 4.95 -18.58
C PHE A 123 14.38 5.75 -19.73
N GLU A 124 14.61 5.07 -20.84
CA GLU A 124 15.04 5.68 -22.09
C GLU A 124 14.19 5.16 -23.24
N GLN A 125 13.96 6.04 -24.21
CA GLN A 125 13.24 5.70 -25.43
C GLN A 125 14.25 5.18 -26.45
N VAL A 126 14.13 3.90 -26.80
CA VAL A 126 15.03 3.25 -27.78
C VAL A 126 14.52 3.53 -29.20
N GLU A 127 13.20 3.48 -29.38
CA GLU A 127 12.52 3.75 -30.64
C GLU A 127 11.18 4.44 -30.37
N ARG A 128 10.54 4.95 -31.41
CA ARG A 128 9.23 5.61 -31.29
C ARG A 128 8.23 4.66 -30.63
N GLY A 129 7.81 5.00 -29.41
CA GLY A 129 6.85 4.22 -28.62
C GLY A 129 7.41 2.98 -27.92
N ARG A 130 8.73 2.72 -27.96
CA ARG A 130 9.40 1.64 -27.21
C ARG A 130 10.36 2.21 -26.17
N TYR A 131 10.27 1.68 -24.96
CA TYR A 131 11.06 2.13 -23.81
C TYR A 131 11.87 0.97 -23.24
N THR A 132 13.01 1.27 -22.64
CA THR A 132 13.81 0.32 -21.85
C THR A 132 14.23 0.97 -20.53
N ALA A 133 14.59 0.15 -19.53
CA ALA A 133 15.14 0.63 -18.28
C ALA A 133 16.64 0.96 -18.44
N LYS A 134 17.07 2.12 -17.95
CA LYS A 134 18.48 2.50 -17.94
C LYS A 134 19.29 1.58 -17.04
N GLU A 135 20.57 1.41 -17.38
CA GLU A 135 21.44 0.47 -16.69
C GLU A 135 21.60 0.75 -15.18
N ASP A 136 21.68 2.03 -14.82
CA ASP A 136 21.76 2.47 -13.42
C ASP A 136 20.47 2.22 -12.63
N ALA A 137 19.32 2.17 -13.31
CA ALA A 137 18.03 1.98 -12.67
C ALA A 137 17.89 0.56 -12.10
N TRP A 138 18.33 -0.48 -12.83
CA TRP A 138 18.27 -1.85 -12.32
C TRP A 138 19.44 -2.20 -11.40
N ARG A 139 20.63 -1.61 -11.58
CA ARG A 139 21.81 -1.84 -10.72
C ARG A 139 21.57 -1.44 -9.27
N ARG A 140 20.83 -0.35 -9.03
CA ARG A 140 20.43 0.08 -7.67
C ARG A 140 19.49 -0.93 -6.99
N PHE A 141 18.70 -1.69 -7.74
CA PHE A 141 17.82 -2.73 -7.21
C PHE A 141 18.54 -4.07 -7.04
N ALA A 142 19.36 -4.49 -8.00
CA ALA A 142 20.19 -5.70 -7.87
C ALA A 142 21.12 -5.61 -6.65
N ALA A 143 21.69 -4.43 -6.36
CA ALA A 143 22.51 -4.21 -5.17
C ALA A 143 21.70 -4.22 -3.86
N ALA A 144 20.43 -3.78 -3.89
CA ALA A 144 19.54 -3.84 -2.73
C ALA A 144 19.08 -5.28 -2.42
N GLU A 145 18.87 -6.09 -3.45
CA GLU A 145 18.50 -7.50 -3.34
C GLU A 145 19.67 -8.33 -2.75
N VAL A 146 20.91 -8.06 -3.17
CA VAL A 146 22.13 -8.68 -2.57
C VAL A 146 22.31 -8.33 -1.09
N ARG A 147 21.83 -7.16 -0.64
CA ARG A 147 21.88 -6.77 0.79
C ARG A 147 20.87 -7.55 1.65
N ILE A 148 19.74 -7.97 1.08
CA ILE A 148 18.73 -8.80 1.77
C ILE A 148 19.19 -10.27 1.87
N TYR A 149 19.97 -10.76 0.90
CA TYR A 149 20.49 -12.14 0.92
C TYR A 149 21.64 -12.39 1.91
N ARG A 150 22.27 -11.35 2.47
CA ARG A 150 23.38 -11.51 3.43
C ARG A 150 22.94 -11.58 4.89
N SER A 151 21.66 -11.37 5.21
CA SER A 151 21.15 -11.31 6.60
C SER A 151 20.21 -12.45 7.02
N GLY A 152 19.96 -13.48 6.20
CA GLY A 152 19.09 -14.60 6.60
C GLY A 152 19.30 -15.89 5.81
N ARG A 153 19.58 -16.99 6.53
CA ARG A 153 19.87 -18.34 6.05
C ARG A 153 18.83 -18.96 5.08
N LEU A 154 19.37 -19.60 4.03
CA LEU A 154 18.95 -20.83 3.34
C LEU A 154 17.54 -20.91 2.71
N ALA A 155 17.46 -20.96 1.37
CA ALA A 155 17.23 -22.21 0.63
C ALA A 155 17.07 -22.01 -0.91
N LEU A 156 17.94 -22.72 -1.64
CA LEU A 156 17.68 -23.53 -2.84
C LEU A 156 17.23 -22.90 -4.19
N ARG A 157 18.14 -23.12 -5.16
CA ARG A 157 17.90 -23.53 -6.56
C ARG A 157 16.99 -22.65 -7.43
N LEU A 158 17.62 -21.97 -8.39
CA LEU A 158 17.48 -22.29 -9.82
C LEU A 158 18.61 -21.62 -10.60
N ARG A 159 19.70 -22.38 -10.80
CA ARG A 159 20.62 -22.17 -11.92
C ARG A 159 20.36 -23.30 -12.90
N ALA A 160 19.59 -23.03 -13.95
CA ALA A 160 19.54 -23.86 -15.14
C ALA A 160 19.00 -23.04 -16.32
N GLY A 161 19.87 -22.81 -17.32
CA GLY A 161 19.45 -22.63 -18.71
C GLY A 161 19.37 -21.20 -19.26
N ALA A 162 20.52 -20.57 -19.52
CA ALA A 162 20.66 -19.62 -20.65
C ALA A 162 22.13 -19.19 -20.86
N HIS A 163 23.07 -20.13 -21.04
CA HIS A 163 24.36 -19.84 -21.68
C HIS A 163 24.85 -21.08 -22.41
N ALA A 164 24.21 -21.41 -23.52
CA ALA A 164 24.74 -22.33 -24.52
C ALA A 164 24.02 -22.07 -25.86
N ALA A 165 24.46 -21.06 -26.60
CA ALA A 165 24.37 -20.99 -28.07
C ALA A 165 24.88 -19.61 -28.55
N ALA A 166 26.19 -19.47 -28.71
CA ALA A 166 26.81 -18.57 -29.70
C ALA A 166 28.34 -18.73 -29.62
N THR A 167 28.87 -19.73 -30.34
CA THR A 167 30.12 -19.64 -31.14
C THR A 167 30.48 -21.02 -31.67
N VAL A 168 29.94 -21.35 -32.84
CA VAL A 168 30.50 -22.36 -33.74
C VAL A 168 30.91 -21.60 -35.00
N GLY A 169 32.16 -21.80 -35.41
CA GLY A 169 32.63 -21.84 -36.80
C GLY A 169 32.50 -20.57 -37.61
#